data_AF-A0A8I1UIR2-F1
#
_entry.id   AF-A0A8I1UIR2-F1
#
_cell.length_a   1.000
_cell.length_b   1.000
_cell.length_c   1.000
_cell.angle_alpha   90.00
_cell.angle_beta   90.00
_cell.angle_gamma   90.00
#
_symmetry.space_group_name_H-M   'P 1'
#
loop_
_entity.id
_entity.type
_entity.pdbx_description
1 polymer ?
#
loop_
_entity_poly.entity_id
_entity_poly.type
_entity_poly.pdbx_seq_one_letter_code
_entity_poly.pdbx_strand_id
1 'polypeptide(L)'
;MLLLSSGHRGPGLARTRQSAGGRARAVAAPGTAPALRMREIEATPEGLARLARFYREVYVHEFPDPDERESLRNMRHYLSAKAAGWYGRNAYHIVIAELDGAPAGATVCDYLAGPNAGVIEFLFVTAAARGRGLGRALLEETIRLMRADARAAGRGPLFAVVAEMNDPFRRAATPDNLDPFERAVIWGRWGFARLDFPYVQPALSRRQKPVENLALIARLLARPRSGSVAAPWLLEVVGEYMRWAMRIPVPVRNAQFRAMAAALGERRRVALIPLERYVGRDPQQPFHIREIAGPGAALRETLALLGRAIPHAGRVASARQFRQALALRPSRDRRYRLWSLHAAGAPRIAGLASFFALRPCGFGGYVVLDGALRGRGLLRLLVARIEEQMMRDSASAEGWFVECGEESMAPFLHIGFARIDGDYRPPAVGASVAPGGESAGQGGGISARPEPLQLLYKPFGRPCGGQVPAPAFVLECAAAILRHVYGVAAPRRHACHRRLAASLEAAC
;
A
#
# COMPACT_ATOMS: atom_id res chain seq x y z
N MET A 1 20.63 25.24 -34.29
CA MET A 1 21.69 25.74 -35.20
C MET A 1 22.49 24.52 -35.65
N LEU A 2 22.65 24.34 -36.97
CA LEU A 2 23.23 23.21 -37.74
C LEU A 2 22.40 21.90 -37.77
N LEU A 3 21.67 21.54 -38.85
CA LEU A 3 21.95 21.24 -40.29
C LEU A 3 22.38 19.78 -40.59
N LEU A 4 21.39 19.01 -41.08
CA LEU A 4 21.28 18.35 -42.41
C LEU A 4 22.29 17.29 -42.96
N SER A 5 21.66 16.35 -43.70
CA SER A 5 22.13 15.60 -44.90
C SER A 5 22.84 14.25 -44.65
N SER A 6 22.72 13.15 -45.42
CA SER A 6 22.06 12.72 -46.68
C SER A 6 22.07 11.16 -46.62
N GLY A 7 21.20 10.32 -47.20
CA GLY A 7 20.79 10.18 -48.60
C GLY A 7 21.53 9.00 -49.28
N HIS A 8 20.87 7.88 -49.59
CA HIS A 8 21.20 6.99 -50.74
C HIS A 8 20.03 6.07 -51.16
N ARG A 9 19.89 5.91 -52.48
CA ARG A 9 18.82 5.21 -53.23
C ARG A 9 19.22 3.78 -53.61
N GLY A 10 18.24 2.90 -53.85
CA GLY A 10 18.39 1.72 -54.72
C GLY A 10 17.15 0.79 -54.72
N PRO A 11 16.72 0.19 -55.86
CA PRO A 11 15.32 -0.15 -56.14
C PRO A 11 15.01 -1.67 -56.15
N GLY A 12 13.72 -2.06 -56.17
CA GLY A 12 13.33 -3.45 -56.37
C GLY A 12 11.82 -3.77 -56.30
N LEU A 13 11.17 -3.69 -57.46
CA LEU A 13 9.96 -4.36 -57.97
C LEU A 13 8.94 -5.12 -57.07
N ALA A 14 7.68 -4.77 -57.35
CA ALA A 14 6.50 -5.63 -57.53
C ALA A 14 5.73 -6.14 -56.29
N ARG A 15 4.46 -5.73 -56.16
CA ARG A 15 3.30 -6.52 -56.61
C ARG A 15 1.94 -5.85 -56.29
N THR A 16 1.03 -6.04 -57.24
CA THR A 16 -0.44 -6.15 -57.16
C THR A 16 -1.28 -5.03 -56.52
N ARG A 17 -1.97 -4.32 -57.43
CA ARG A 17 -3.24 -3.64 -57.19
C ARG A 17 -4.29 -4.65 -56.72
N GLN A 18 -4.92 -4.39 -55.59
CA GLN A 18 -6.28 -4.83 -55.30
C GLN A 18 -7.09 -3.63 -54.83
N SER A 19 -8.17 -3.38 -55.57
CA SER A 19 -9.22 -2.40 -55.33
C SER A 19 -9.98 -2.72 -54.05
N ALA A 20 -10.11 -1.74 -53.15
CA ALA A 20 -11.09 -1.75 -52.08
C ALA A 20 -11.79 -0.40 -52.05
N GLY A 21 -13.12 -0.45 -52.00
CA GLY A 21 -14.04 0.66 -52.23
C GLY A 21 -13.84 1.84 -51.30
N GLY A 22 -14.04 3.03 -51.87
CA GLY A 22 -14.06 4.29 -51.15
C GLY A 22 -15.20 4.33 -50.14
N ARG A 23 -14.83 4.36 -48.86
CA ARG A 23 -15.56 5.14 -47.86
C ARG A 23 -14.68 6.32 -47.51
N ALA A 24 -15.11 7.51 -47.93
CA ALA A 24 -14.49 8.77 -47.56
C ALA A 24 -14.32 8.82 -46.03
N ARG A 25 -13.07 8.78 -45.56
CA ARG A 25 -12.73 9.21 -44.21
C ARG A 25 -12.98 10.72 -44.18
N ALA A 26 -14.04 11.12 -43.48
CA ALA A 26 -14.20 12.50 -43.07
C ALA A 26 -12.93 12.90 -42.30
N VAL A 27 -12.15 13.80 -42.89
CA VAL A 27 -11.03 14.45 -42.23
C VAL A 27 -11.64 15.30 -41.11
N ALA A 28 -11.43 14.87 -39.87
CA ALA A 28 -11.82 15.66 -38.70
C ALA A 28 -11.15 17.03 -38.80
N ALA A 29 -11.96 18.09 -38.72
CA ALA A 29 -11.49 19.46 -38.60
C ALA A 29 -10.51 19.58 -37.41
N PRO A 30 -9.58 20.57 -37.41
CA PRO A 30 -8.70 20.79 -36.28
C PRO A 30 -9.55 21.12 -35.04
N GLY A 31 -9.69 20.14 -34.15
CA GLY A 31 -10.59 20.18 -33.02
C GLY A 31 -10.14 21.22 -32.00
N THR A 32 -11.08 22.09 -31.62
CA THR A 32 -11.01 22.91 -30.41
C THR A 32 -10.56 22.06 -29.23
N ALA A 33 -9.63 22.59 -28.42
CA ALA A 33 -9.19 21.90 -27.21
C ALA A 33 -10.42 21.55 -26.34
N PRO A 34 -10.47 20.34 -25.76
CA PRO A 34 -11.65 19.87 -25.06
C PRO A 34 -11.96 20.78 -23.87
N ALA A 35 -13.21 21.20 -23.75
CA ALA A 35 -13.61 22.25 -22.83
C ALA A 35 -13.85 21.66 -21.44
N LEU A 36 -12.86 21.80 -20.54
CA LEU A 36 -13.00 21.45 -19.13
C LEU A 36 -13.81 22.52 -18.40
N ARG A 37 -14.88 22.10 -17.71
CA ARG A 37 -15.66 22.96 -16.81
C ARG A 37 -15.75 22.34 -15.44
N MET A 38 -15.53 23.11 -14.39
CA MET A 38 -15.77 22.70 -13.01
C MET A 38 -16.99 23.45 -12.49
N ARG A 39 -17.94 22.73 -11.89
CA ARG A 39 -19.19 23.29 -11.40
C ARG A 39 -19.42 22.84 -9.97
N GLU A 40 -19.46 23.81 -9.06
CA GLU A 40 -20.01 23.56 -7.73
C GLU A 40 -21.51 23.33 -7.86
N ILE A 41 -22.02 22.32 -7.16
CA ILE A 41 -23.43 21.95 -7.18
C ILE A 41 -24.15 22.69 -6.07
N GLU A 42 -25.22 23.39 -6.46
CA GLU A 42 -26.13 24.07 -5.56
C GLU A 42 -27.45 23.30 -5.43
N ALA A 43 -28.22 23.60 -4.38
CA ALA A 43 -29.54 23.01 -4.14
C ALA A 43 -30.65 23.56 -5.07
N THR A 44 -30.30 23.95 -6.30
CA THR A 44 -31.24 24.40 -7.34
C THR A 44 -31.74 23.20 -8.16
N PRO A 45 -32.91 23.30 -8.84
CA PRO A 45 -33.40 22.22 -9.69
C PRO A 45 -32.37 21.74 -10.73
N GLU A 46 -31.64 22.65 -11.36
CA GLU A 46 -30.57 22.30 -12.31
C GLU A 46 -29.39 21.59 -11.63
N GLY A 47 -28.92 22.12 -10.49
CA GLY A 47 -27.83 21.50 -9.72
C GLY A 47 -28.18 20.08 -9.27
N LEU A 48 -29.38 19.88 -8.73
CA LEU A 48 -29.85 18.58 -8.26
C LEU A 48 -30.09 17.58 -9.41
N ALA A 49 -30.45 18.05 -10.60
CA ALA A 49 -30.53 17.23 -11.81
C ALA A 49 -29.13 16.78 -12.27
N ARG A 50 -28.16 17.70 -12.25
CA ARG A 50 -26.75 17.43 -12.59
C ARG A 50 -26.13 16.42 -11.62
N LEU A 51 -26.35 16.59 -10.32
CA LEU A 51 -25.93 15.64 -9.28
C LEU A 51 -26.51 14.25 -9.54
N ALA A 52 -27.82 14.16 -9.82
CA ALA A 52 -28.47 12.87 -10.04
C ALA A 52 -27.94 12.15 -11.29
N ARG A 53 -27.63 12.90 -12.35
CA ARG A 53 -26.99 12.39 -13.56
C ARG A 53 -25.61 11.81 -13.23
N PHE A 54 -24.76 12.63 -12.61
CA PHE A 54 -23.42 12.22 -12.18
C PHE A 54 -23.43 11.00 -11.25
N TYR A 55 -24.34 10.98 -10.29
CA TYR A 55 -24.42 9.90 -9.30
C TYR A 55 -24.66 8.55 -9.98
N ARG A 56 -25.62 8.50 -10.92
CA ARG A 56 -25.98 7.26 -11.64
C ARG A 56 -24.94 6.87 -12.67
N GLU A 57 -24.44 7.83 -13.44
CA GLU A 57 -23.56 7.55 -14.59
C GLU A 57 -22.11 7.29 -14.16
N VAL A 58 -21.69 7.80 -12.99
CA VAL A 58 -20.27 7.83 -12.63
C VAL A 58 -20.00 7.42 -11.18
N TYR A 59 -20.57 8.11 -10.18
CA TYR A 59 -20.20 7.93 -8.77
C TYR A 59 -20.31 6.48 -8.29
N VAL A 60 -21.42 5.81 -8.62
CA VAL A 60 -21.67 4.42 -8.25
C VAL A 60 -20.63 3.44 -8.81
N HIS A 61 -20.07 3.74 -9.99
CA HIS A 61 -19.06 2.90 -10.64
C HIS A 61 -17.66 3.13 -10.09
N GLU A 62 -17.33 4.38 -9.74
CA GLU A 62 -16.00 4.73 -9.23
C GLU A 62 -15.84 4.42 -7.73
N PHE A 63 -16.95 4.22 -7.01
CA PHE A 63 -16.98 3.69 -5.65
C PHE A 63 -17.86 2.43 -5.60
N PRO A 64 -17.32 1.25 -5.90
CA PRO A 64 -18.12 0.03 -5.99
C PRO A 64 -18.62 -0.47 -4.63
N ASP A 65 -17.89 -0.16 -3.55
CA ASP A 65 -18.24 -0.58 -2.20
C ASP A 65 -19.44 0.22 -1.65
N PRO A 66 -20.58 -0.41 -1.32
CA PRO A 66 -21.71 0.29 -0.72
C PRO A 66 -21.45 0.81 0.70
N ASP A 67 -20.52 0.22 1.46
CA ASP A 67 -20.19 0.67 2.81
C ASP A 67 -19.34 1.96 2.82
N GLU A 68 -18.60 2.22 1.74
CA GLU A 68 -17.80 3.44 1.54
C GLU A 68 -18.59 4.62 0.93
N ARG A 69 -19.80 4.37 0.38
CA ARG A 69 -20.55 5.38 -0.39
C ARG A 69 -21.56 6.17 0.42
N GLU A 70 -21.72 7.43 0.04
CA GLU A 70 -22.88 8.24 0.40
C GLU A 70 -24.02 8.07 -0.61
N SER A 71 -25.26 8.09 -0.13
CA SER A 71 -26.47 7.98 -0.94
C SER A 71 -26.83 9.31 -1.63
N LEU A 72 -27.42 9.23 -2.83
CA LEU A 72 -27.93 10.41 -3.54
C LEU A 72 -28.94 11.21 -2.70
N ARG A 73 -29.76 10.52 -1.91
CA ARG A 73 -30.74 11.16 -1.01
C ARG A 73 -30.04 12.05 0.00
N ASN A 74 -28.98 11.55 0.62
CA ASN A 74 -28.22 12.29 1.63
C ASN A 74 -27.44 13.45 1.00
N MET A 75 -26.75 13.24 -0.13
CA MET A 75 -26.07 14.34 -0.84
C MET A 75 -27.02 15.50 -1.16
N ARG A 76 -28.24 15.19 -1.64
CA ARG A 76 -29.29 16.21 -1.87
C ARG A 76 -29.69 16.91 -0.57
N HIS A 77 -29.90 16.16 0.49
CA HIS A 77 -30.24 16.70 1.80
C HIS A 77 -29.15 17.64 2.33
N TYR A 78 -27.87 17.29 2.17
CA TYR A 78 -26.73 18.09 2.62
C TYR A 78 -26.61 19.40 1.85
N LEU A 79 -26.85 19.40 0.54
CA LEU A 79 -26.91 20.63 -0.26
C LEU A 79 -28.06 21.54 0.20
N SER A 80 -29.25 20.98 0.47
CA SER A 80 -30.37 21.76 1.01
C SER A 80 -30.07 22.31 2.41
N ALA A 81 -29.44 21.52 3.28
CA ALA A 81 -29.03 21.96 4.62
C ALA A 81 -27.98 23.10 4.54
N LYS A 82 -27.04 23.03 3.60
CA LYS A 82 -26.11 24.13 3.30
C LYS A 82 -26.84 25.39 2.87
N ALA A 83 -27.77 25.29 1.91
CA ALA A 83 -28.54 26.44 1.46
C ALA A 83 -29.37 27.09 2.58
N ALA A 84 -29.81 26.29 3.56
CA ALA A 84 -30.50 26.75 4.76
C ALA A 84 -29.57 27.28 5.88
N GLY A 85 -28.26 27.32 5.66
CA GLY A 85 -27.27 27.82 6.64
C GLY A 85 -26.97 26.88 7.80
N TRP A 86 -27.40 25.61 7.74
CA TRP A 86 -27.29 24.66 8.85
C TRP A 86 -25.85 24.39 9.31
N TYR A 87 -24.88 24.46 8.40
CA TYR A 87 -23.46 24.23 8.71
C TYR A 87 -22.81 25.38 9.50
N GLY A 88 -23.46 26.53 9.60
CA GLY A 88 -22.92 27.70 10.31
C GLY A 88 -21.56 28.12 9.73
N ARG A 89 -20.49 27.93 10.49
CA ARG A 89 -19.11 28.25 10.08
C ARG A 89 -18.43 27.14 9.28
N ASN A 90 -19.02 25.93 9.26
CA ASN A 90 -18.57 24.84 8.42
C ASN A 90 -19.17 25.00 7.01
N ALA A 91 -18.68 24.22 6.06
CA ALA A 91 -19.22 24.19 4.70
C ALA A 91 -19.16 22.79 4.10
N TYR A 92 -20.05 22.53 3.14
CA TYR A 92 -20.12 21.28 2.38
C TYR A 92 -20.11 21.62 0.89
N HIS A 93 -19.35 20.91 0.07
CA HIS A 93 -19.22 21.19 -1.36
C HIS A 93 -19.24 19.90 -2.17
N ILE A 94 -19.90 19.97 -3.33
CA ILE A 94 -19.75 18.98 -4.39
C ILE A 94 -19.32 19.76 -5.63
N VAL A 95 -18.17 19.41 -6.21
CA VAL A 95 -17.73 19.98 -7.49
C VAL A 95 -17.64 18.87 -8.53
N ILE A 96 -18.34 19.04 -9.64
CA ILE A 96 -18.29 18.13 -10.79
C ILE A 96 -17.43 18.74 -11.88
N ALA A 97 -16.43 17.99 -12.33
CA ALA A 97 -15.69 18.29 -13.54
C ALA A 97 -16.38 17.66 -14.75
N GLU A 98 -16.68 18.48 -15.75
CA GLU A 98 -17.26 18.08 -17.02
C GLU A 98 -16.23 18.30 -18.13
N LEU A 99 -16.07 17.31 -18.98
CA LEU A 99 -15.29 17.41 -20.20
C LEU A 99 -16.24 17.24 -21.39
N ASP A 100 -16.30 18.26 -22.24
CA ASP A 100 -17.19 18.27 -23.42
C ASP A 100 -18.66 17.96 -23.05
N GLY A 101 -19.08 18.44 -21.87
CA GLY A 101 -20.44 18.26 -21.33
C GLY A 101 -20.72 16.90 -20.66
N ALA A 102 -19.73 16.00 -20.61
CA ALA A 102 -19.82 14.72 -19.92
C ALA A 102 -19.10 14.74 -18.57
N PRO A 103 -19.65 14.17 -17.49
CA PRO A 103 -18.96 14.09 -16.21
C PRO A 103 -17.66 13.28 -16.31
N ALA A 104 -16.54 13.89 -15.91
CA ALA A 104 -15.19 13.34 -16.03
C ALA A 104 -14.49 13.13 -14.67
N GLY A 105 -15.04 13.68 -13.60
CA GLY A 105 -14.55 13.51 -12.24
C GLY A 105 -15.33 14.39 -11.27
N ALA A 106 -15.10 14.22 -9.99
CA ALA A 106 -15.71 15.06 -8.97
C ALA A 106 -14.88 15.11 -7.68
N THR A 107 -15.24 16.06 -6.84
CA THR A 107 -14.84 16.14 -5.44
C THR A 107 -16.09 16.33 -4.56
N VAL A 108 -16.13 15.66 -3.41
CA VAL A 108 -17.11 15.88 -2.35
C VAL A 108 -16.30 16.14 -1.08
N CYS A 109 -16.57 17.26 -0.43
CA CYS A 109 -15.72 17.72 0.64
C CYS A 109 -16.40 18.67 1.62
N ASP A 110 -15.85 18.73 2.83
CA ASP A 110 -16.28 19.63 3.90
C ASP A 110 -15.16 20.58 4.31
N TYR A 111 -15.52 21.77 4.76
CA TYR A 111 -14.67 22.61 5.60
C TYR A 111 -15.15 22.56 7.05
N LEU A 112 -14.22 22.28 7.97
CA LEU A 112 -14.45 22.18 9.40
C LEU A 112 -13.76 23.35 10.11
N ALA A 113 -14.56 24.30 10.60
CA ALA A 113 -14.08 25.55 11.19
C ALA A 113 -13.32 25.35 12.51
N GLY A 114 -13.76 24.41 13.35
CA GLY A 114 -13.11 24.07 14.63
C GLY A 114 -11.61 23.77 14.45
N PRO A 115 -11.24 22.70 13.74
CA PRO A 115 -9.84 22.36 13.47
C PRO A 115 -9.21 23.20 12.35
N ASN A 116 -9.97 24.09 11.68
CA ASN A 116 -9.57 24.84 10.49
C ASN A 116 -9.00 23.90 9.39
N ALA A 117 -9.74 22.83 9.12
CA ALA A 117 -9.30 21.77 8.22
C ALA A 117 -10.37 21.48 7.17
N GLY A 118 -9.93 21.22 5.94
CA GLY A 118 -10.78 20.63 4.91
C GLY A 118 -10.74 19.11 4.98
N VAL A 119 -11.85 18.45 4.65
CA VAL A 119 -11.94 16.99 4.50
C VAL A 119 -12.40 16.68 3.09
N ILE A 120 -11.68 15.81 2.40
CA ILE A 120 -12.10 15.23 1.12
C ILE A 120 -12.65 13.85 1.40
N GLU A 121 -13.96 13.69 1.22
CA GLU A 121 -14.65 12.39 1.31
C GLU A 121 -14.37 11.61 0.03
N PHE A 122 -14.56 12.26 -1.12
CA PHE A 122 -14.43 11.64 -2.43
C PHE A 122 -13.66 12.57 -3.35
N LEU A 123 -12.62 12.07 -4.00
CA LEU A 123 -11.98 12.74 -5.14
C LEU A 123 -11.57 11.68 -6.16
N PHE A 124 -12.11 11.79 -7.36
CA PHE A 124 -11.83 10.80 -8.39
C PHE A 124 -11.95 11.39 -9.80
N VAL A 125 -11.40 10.64 -10.75
CA VAL A 125 -11.44 10.93 -12.18
C VAL A 125 -11.79 9.63 -12.90
N THR A 126 -12.75 9.71 -13.82
CA THR A 126 -13.19 8.55 -14.59
C THR A 126 -12.03 7.94 -15.36
N ALA A 127 -12.03 6.61 -15.55
CA ALA A 127 -10.95 5.92 -16.24
C ALA A 127 -10.58 6.57 -17.60
N ALA A 128 -11.58 6.99 -18.38
CA ALA A 128 -11.40 7.64 -19.68
C ALA A 128 -10.75 9.03 -19.62
N ALA A 129 -10.79 9.71 -18.47
CA ALA A 129 -10.25 11.06 -18.28
C ALA A 129 -8.92 11.09 -17.49
N ARG A 130 -8.40 9.93 -17.07
CA ARG A 130 -7.12 9.82 -16.35
C ARG A 130 -5.93 10.24 -17.22
N GLY A 131 -4.82 10.62 -16.58
CA GLY A 131 -3.59 11.06 -17.27
C GLY A 131 -3.62 12.48 -17.83
N ARG A 132 -4.72 13.22 -17.68
CA ARG A 132 -4.92 14.56 -18.26
C ARG A 132 -4.79 15.72 -17.26
N GLY A 133 -4.25 15.46 -16.07
CA GLY A 133 -4.10 16.46 -15.00
C GLY A 133 -5.38 16.79 -14.21
N LEU A 134 -6.53 16.19 -14.55
CA LEU A 134 -7.83 16.55 -13.97
C LEU A 134 -7.90 16.36 -12.45
N GLY A 135 -7.32 15.27 -11.92
CA GLY A 135 -7.34 15.02 -10.47
C GLY A 135 -6.61 16.10 -9.66
N ARG A 136 -5.46 16.58 -10.19
CA ARG A 136 -4.74 17.71 -9.59
C ARG A 136 -5.56 19.00 -9.68
N ALA A 137 -6.22 19.24 -10.82
CA ALA A 137 -7.05 20.42 -10.97
C ALA A 137 -8.24 20.43 -10.01
N LEU A 138 -8.93 19.30 -9.84
CA LEU A 138 -10.02 19.13 -8.86
C LEU A 138 -9.54 19.35 -7.42
N LEU A 139 -8.35 18.84 -7.08
CA LEU A 139 -7.76 19.05 -5.76
C LEU A 139 -7.48 20.54 -5.49
N GLU A 140 -6.87 21.25 -6.45
CA GLU A 140 -6.57 22.67 -6.27
C GLU A 140 -7.84 23.52 -6.18
N GLU A 141 -8.90 23.18 -6.93
CA GLU A 141 -10.22 23.81 -6.79
C GLU A 141 -10.84 23.53 -5.42
N THR A 142 -10.75 22.29 -4.94
CA THR A 142 -11.19 21.92 -3.59
C THR A 142 -10.48 22.75 -2.52
N ILE A 143 -9.15 22.88 -2.62
CA ILE A 143 -8.35 23.69 -1.69
C ILE A 143 -8.73 25.18 -1.79
N ARG A 144 -9.06 25.68 -2.99
CA ARG A 144 -9.49 27.06 -3.21
C ARG A 144 -10.78 27.36 -2.46
N LEU A 145 -11.78 26.47 -2.53
CA LEU A 145 -13.05 26.58 -1.80
C LEU A 145 -12.80 26.60 -0.29
N MET A 146 -12.12 25.60 0.25
CA MET A 146 -11.83 25.50 1.69
C MET A 146 -11.02 26.69 2.24
N ARG A 147 -10.16 27.31 1.41
CA ARG A 147 -9.47 28.56 1.78
C ARG A 147 -10.43 29.74 1.86
N ALA A 148 -11.45 29.79 1.01
CA ALA A 148 -12.49 30.81 1.08
C ALA A 148 -13.34 30.60 2.35
N ASP A 149 -13.71 29.36 2.66
CA ASP A 149 -14.48 29.05 3.87
C ASP A 149 -13.70 29.38 5.14
N ALA A 150 -12.40 29.06 5.19
CA ALA A 150 -11.54 29.44 6.31
C ALA A 150 -11.47 30.95 6.55
N ARG A 151 -11.48 31.75 5.47
CA ARG A 151 -11.55 33.22 5.58
C ARG A 151 -12.94 33.67 6.06
N ALA A 152 -14.01 33.14 5.48
CA ALA A 152 -15.37 33.47 5.86
C ALA A 152 -15.67 33.11 7.33
N ALA A 153 -15.09 32.01 7.83
CA ALA A 153 -15.18 31.59 9.21
C ALA A 153 -14.25 32.35 10.17
N GLY A 154 -13.42 33.28 9.68
CA GLY A 154 -12.47 34.05 10.51
C GLY A 154 -11.34 33.21 11.11
N ARG A 155 -10.94 32.10 10.47
CA ARG A 155 -9.86 31.21 10.96
C ARG A 155 -8.48 31.51 10.36
N GLY A 156 -8.40 32.46 9.45
CA GLY A 156 -7.16 32.82 8.75
C GLY A 156 -6.81 31.81 7.64
N PRO A 157 -5.52 31.56 7.37
CA PRO A 157 -5.11 30.58 6.37
C PRO A 157 -5.58 29.16 6.73
N LEU A 158 -6.12 28.42 5.75
CA LEU A 158 -6.47 27.01 5.91
C LEU A 158 -5.28 26.20 6.42
N PHE A 159 -5.46 25.48 7.53
CA PHE A 159 -4.36 24.79 8.20
C PHE A 159 -3.94 23.50 7.47
N ALA A 160 -4.92 22.64 7.17
CA ALA A 160 -4.69 21.36 6.52
C ALA A 160 -5.88 20.93 5.65
N VAL A 161 -5.61 20.00 4.74
CA VAL A 161 -6.64 19.19 4.10
C VAL A 161 -6.36 17.74 4.44
N VAL A 162 -7.39 17.01 4.89
CA VAL A 162 -7.35 15.56 5.13
C VAL A 162 -8.21 14.84 4.11
N ALA A 163 -7.92 13.58 3.86
CA ALA A 163 -8.70 12.73 2.97
C ALA A 163 -8.65 11.28 3.44
N GLU A 164 -9.68 10.52 3.11
CA GLU A 164 -9.66 9.06 3.21
C GLU A 164 -9.04 8.45 1.95
N MET A 165 -8.25 7.41 2.13
CA MET A 165 -7.62 6.66 1.04
C MET A 165 -7.57 5.19 1.44
N ASN A 166 -7.87 4.27 0.52
CA ASN A 166 -7.64 2.84 0.76
C ASN A 166 -6.17 2.61 1.16
N ASP A 167 -5.94 1.93 2.29
CA ASP A 167 -4.60 1.60 2.73
C ASP A 167 -4.03 0.50 1.80
N PRO A 168 -2.92 0.74 1.09
CA PRO A 168 -2.37 -0.23 0.14
C PRO A 168 -2.02 -1.57 0.76
N PHE A 169 -1.80 -1.61 2.07
CA PHE A 169 -1.44 -2.81 2.80
C PHE A 169 -2.63 -3.49 3.50
N ARG A 170 -3.85 -3.02 3.27
CA ARG A 170 -5.10 -3.66 3.72
C ARG A 170 -5.90 -4.11 2.50
N ARG A 171 -6.36 -5.36 2.51
CA ARG A 171 -7.20 -5.86 1.43
C ARG A 171 -8.61 -5.32 1.59
N ALA A 172 -9.16 -4.79 0.50
CA ALA A 172 -10.58 -4.54 0.39
C ALA A 172 -11.31 -5.83 0.00
N ALA A 173 -12.55 -6.00 0.47
CA ALA A 173 -13.41 -7.08 -0.01
C ALA A 173 -13.82 -6.86 -1.47
N THR A 174 -13.96 -5.58 -1.87
CA THR A 174 -14.34 -5.15 -3.20
C THR A 174 -13.09 -4.70 -3.98
N PRO A 175 -12.87 -5.16 -5.23
CA PRO A 175 -11.77 -4.67 -6.05
C PRO A 175 -11.84 -3.17 -6.29
N ASP A 176 -10.70 -2.51 -6.17
CA ASP A 176 -10.58 -1.06 -6.33
C ASP A 176 -10.47 -0.65 -7.81
N ASN A 177 -10.90 0.57 -8.14
CA ASN A 177 -10.87 1.14 -9.51
C ASN A 177 -9.48 1.66 -9.94
N LEU A 178 -8.53 1.71 -9.00
CA LEU A 178 -7.14 2.08 -9.19
C LEU A 178 -6.30 1.26 -8.20
N ASP A 179 -5.13 0.79 -8.63
CA ASP A 179 -4.19 0.07 -7.75
C ASP A 179 -3.88 0.95 -6.51
N PRO A 180 -4.15 0.47 -5.28
CA PRO A 180 -3.94 1.26 -4.06
C PRO A 180 -2.49 1.75 -3.89
N PHE A 181 -1.49 1.00 -4.34
CA PHE A 181 -0.09 1.42 -4.28
C PHE A 181 0.19 2.57 -5.25
N GLU A 182 -0.44 2.57 -6.43
CA GLU A 182 -0.35 3.70 -7.36
C GLU A 182 -1.10 4.93 -6.82
N ARG A 183 -2.29 4.72 -6.23
CA ARG A 183 -3.07 5.76 -5.55
C ARG A 183 -2.24 6.49 -4.49
N ALA A 184 -1.52 5.74 -3.64
CA ALA A 184 -0.65 6.33 -2.61
C ALA A 184 0.47 7.21 -3.21
N VAL A 185 1.08 6.79 -4.32
CA VAL A 185 2.11 7.60 -5.01
C VAL A 185 1.51 8.89 -5.60
N ILE A 186 0.29 8.83 -6.15
CA ILE A 186 -0.40 10.01 -6.70
C ILE A 186 -0.69 11.04 -5.60
N TRP A 187 -1.27 10.60 -4.48
CA TRP A 187 -1.53 11.47 -3.33
C TRP A 187 -0.24 12.04 -2.72
N GLY A 188 0.83 11.24 -2.64
CA GLY A 188 2.14 11.68 -2.19
C GLY A 188 2.69 12.85 -3.04
N ARG A 189 2.62 12.73 -4.37
CA ARG A 189 2.99 13.81 -5.32
C ARG A 189 2.13 15.05 -5.21
N TRP A 190 0.93 14.94 -4.63
CA TRP A 190 0.06 16.06 -4.31
C TRP A 190 0.36 16.67 -2.93
N GLY A 191 1.33 16.12 -2.19
CA GLY A 191 1.81 16.62 -0.91
C GLY A 191 1.09 16.03 0.31
N PHE A 192 0.36 14.93 0.13
CA PHE A 192 -0.29 14.22 1.23
C PHE A 192 0.65 13.20 1.87
N ALA A 193 0.47 13.01 3.17
CA ALA A 193 1.17 12.03 3.99
C ALA A 193 0.17 11.25 4.85
N ARG A 194 0.43 9.96 5.11
CA ARG A 194 -0.39 9.13 6.02
C ARG A 194 -0.21 9.57 7.46
N LEU A 195 -1.30 9.75 8.18
CA LEU A 195 -1.28 9.94 9.64
C LEU A 195 -1.00 8.60 10.33
N ASP A 196 -0.04 8.55 11.24
CA ASP A 196 0.42 7.30 11.89
C ASP A 196 -0.49 6.87 13.07
N PHE A 197 -1.73 6.51 12.77
CA PHE A 197 -2.71 5.97 13.72
C PHE A 197 -3.69 4.99 13.02
N PRO A 198 -4.39 4.12 13.76
CA PRO A 198 -5.28 3.11 13.17
C PRO A 198 -6.64 3.71 12.84
N TYR A 199 -6.71 4.44 11.73
CA TYR A 199 -7.95 5.04 11.27
C TYR A 199 -8.99 3.98 10.91
N VAL A 200 -10.24 4.23 11.30
CA VAL A 200 -11.41 3.43 10.91
C VAL A 200 -12.51 4.41 10.56
N GLN A 201 -13.13 4.23 9.40
CA GLN A 201 -14.36 4.94 9.06
C GLN A 201 -15.52 4.24 9.78
N PRO A 202 -16.26 4.91 10.66
CA PRO A 202 -17.49 4.38 11.23
C PRO A 202 -18.52 3.99 10.16
N ALA A 203 -19.47 3.14 10.53
CA ALA A 203 -20.62 2.84 9.69
C ALA A 203 -21.44 4.13 9.42
N LEU A 204 -21.69 4.44 8.14
CA LEU A 204 -22.45 5.62 7.73
C LEU A 204 -23.97 5.47 7.96
N SER A 205 -24.45 4.24 8.21
CA SER A 205 -25.84 3.97 8.58
C SER A 205 -25.95 2.66 9.36
N ARG A 206 -27.15 2.39 9.92
CA ARG A 206 -27.45 1.12 10.62
C ARG A 206 -27.33 -0.13 9.74
N ARG A 207 -27.32 0.03 8.42
CA ARG A 207 -27.23 -1.08 7.45
C ARG A 207 -25.82 -1.29 6.92
N GLN A 208 -24.92 -0.35 7.18
CA GLN A 208 -23.53 -0.40 6.75
C GLN A 208 -22.64 -0.87 7.89
N LYS A 209 -21.43 -1.31 7.54
CA LYS A 209 -20.40 -1.73 8.50
C LYS A 209 -19.29 -0.67 8.59
N PRO A 210 -18.53 -0.63 9.71
CA PRO A 210 -17.28 0.12 9.75
C PRO A 210 -16.30 -0.37 8.69
N VAL A 211 -15.51 0.55 8.14
CA VAL A 211 -14.52 0.27 7.09
C VAL A 211 -13.11 0.40 7.69
N GLU A 212 -12.36 -0.72 7.71
CA GLU A 212 -11.08 -0.86 8.41
C GLU A 212 -9.86 -0.90 7.48
N ASN A 213 -10.09 -0.88 6.16
CA ASN A 213 -9.06 -0.90 5.12
C ASN A 213 -8.70 0.50 4.59
N LEU A 214 -9.04 1.56 5.33
CA LEU A 214 -8.71 2.94 4.97
C LEU A 214 -7.55 3.49 5.82
N ALA A 215 -6.87 4.48 5.27
CA ALA A 215 -5.93 5.33 5.96
C ALA A 215 -6.38 6.78 5.83
N LEU A 216 -6.26 7.55 6.92
CA LEU A 216 -6.42 9.00 6.87
C LEU A 216 -5.09 9.64 6.45
N ILE A 217 -5.14 10.43 5.38
CA ILE A 217 -3.99 11.16 4.84
C ILE A 217 -4.20 12.66 5.03
N ALA A 218 -3.12 13.43 5.13
CA ALA A 218 -3.17 14.87 5.33
C ALA A 218 -2.11 15.62 4.52
N ARG A 219 -2.48 16.79 4.00
CA ARG A 219 -1.59 17.81 3.42
C ARG A 219 -1.62 19.05 4.30
N LEU A 220 -0.51 19.33 4.98
CA LEU A 220 -0.37 20.57 5.74
C LEU A 220 -0.10 21.76 4.81
N LEU A 221 -0.95 22.79 4.91
CA LEU A 221 -0.90 23.98 4.08
C LEU A 221 -0.28 25.17 4.81
N ALA A 222 -0.45 25.24 6.14
CA ALA A 222 0.22 26.22 6.98
C ALA A 222 1.75 25.99 7.03
N ARG A 223 2.50 27.08 7.18
CA ARG A 223 3.98 27.07 7.34
C ARG A 223 4.36 27.41 8.79
N PRO A 224 5.49 26.87 9.31
CA PRO A 224 6.37 25.88 8.68
C PRO A 224 5.71 24.50 8.60
N ARG A 225 6.04 23.73 7.55
CA ARG A 225 5.51 22.37 7.40
C ARG A 225 6.16 21.45 8.43
N SER A 226 5.36 20.89 9.32
CA SER A 226 5.82 19.90 10.30
C SER A 226 5.65 18.48 9.76
N GLY A 227 6.53 17.56 10.17
CA GLY A 227 6.38 16.11 9.92
C GLY A 227 5.39 15.42 10.86
N SER A 228 4.57 16.17 11.60
CA SER A 228 3.58 15.65 12.53
C SER A 228 2.52 16.70 12.89
N VAL A 229 1.38 16.24 13.40
CA VAL A 229 0.31 17.09 13.96
C VAL A 229 0.11 16.81 15.45
N ALA A 230 -0.54 17.72 16.17
CA ALA A 230 -0.92 17.46 17.56
C ALA A 230 -2.03 16.40 17.60
N ALA A 231 -1.94 15.43 18.51
CA ALA A 231 -2.95 14.39 18.63
C ALA A 231 -4.35 14.95 19.00
N PRO A 232 -4.49 15.95 19.89
CA PRO A 232 -5.79 16.58 20.16
C PRO A 232 -6.42 17.21 18.92
N TRP A 233 -5.61 17.87 18.07
CA TRP A 233 -6.09 18.44 16.81
C TRP A 233 -6.60 17.35 15.85
N LEU A 234 -5.89 16.23 15.75
CA LEU A 234 -6.34 15.10 14.92
C LEU A 234 -7.67 14.52 15.44
N LEU A 235 -7.82 14.37 16.75
CA LEU A 235 -9.07 13.90 17.35
C LEU A 235 -10.22 14.88 17.12
N GLU A 236 -9.94 16.19 17.15
CA GLU A 236 -10.92 17.22 16.79
C GLU A 236 -11.33 17.08 15.31
N VAL A 237 -10.38 16.93 14.39
CA VAL A 237 -10.66 16.68 12.96
C VAL A 237 -11.56 15.47 12.78
N VAL A 238 -11.20 14.32 13.37
CA VAL A 238 -11.98 13.08 13.24
C VAL A 238 -13.36 13.25 13.88
N GLY A 239 -13.45 13.88 15.04
CA GLY A 239 -14.73 14.11 15.72
C GLY A 239 -15.66 15.02 14.92
N GLU A 240 -15.15 16.14 14.41
CA GLU A 240 -15.91 17.04 13.57
C GLU A 240 -16.28 16.37 12.24
N TYR A 241 -15.38 15.60 11.63
CA TYR A 241 -15.68 14.84 10.41
C TYR A 241 -16.80 13.82 10.63
N MET A 242 -16.74 13.06 11.72
CA MET A 242 -17.81 12.12 12.09
C MET A 242 -19.15 12.82 12.36
N ARG A 243 -19.12 13.98 13.00
CA ARG A 243 -20.35 14.74 13.31
C ARG A 243 -20.98 15.30 12.04
N TRP A 244 -20.16 15.98 11.24
CA TRP A 244 -20.63 16.75 10.10
C TRP A 244 -20.72 15.87 8.87
N ALA A 245 -19.69 15.19 8.38
CA ALA A 245 -19.87 14.37 7.17
C ALA A 245 -20.69 13.11 7.44
N MET A 246 -20.35 12.35 8.50
CA MET A 246 -20.94 11.02 8.73
C MET A 246 -22.22 11.01 9.56
N ARG A 247 -22.71 12.18 9.97
CA ARG A 247 -23.96 12.36 10.74
C ARG A 247 -24.00 11.61 12.07
N ILE A 248 -22.87 11.52 12.76
CA ILE A 248 -22.74 10.92 14.10
C ILE A 248 -22.74 12.06 15.14
N PRO A 249 -23.89 12.42 15.75
CA PRO A 249 -24.01 13.69 16.48
C PRO A 249 -23.08 13.80 17.70
N VAL A 250 -22.79 12.66 18.33
CA VAL A 250 -21.96 12.54 19.53
C VAL A 250 -20.80 11.57 19.28
N PRO A 251 -19.72 11.99 18.57
CA PRO A 251 -18.61 11.12 18.20
C PRO A 251 -17.96 10.40 19.39
N VAL A 252 -17.84 11.08 20.54
CA VAL A 252 -17.25 10.51 21.76
C VAL A 252 -17.96 9.27 22.31
N ARG A 253 -19.22 9.03 21.91
CA ARG A 253 -19.98 7.81 22.27
C ARG A 253 -19.82 6.68 21.25
N ASN A 254 -19.29 6.97 20.06
CA ASN A 254 -19.07 5.97 19.02
C ASN A 254 -17.88 5.06 19.36
N ALA A 255 -18.02 3.76 19.11
CA ALA A 255 -17.02 2.76 19.45
C ALA A 255 -15.70 2.96 18.68
N GLN A 256 -15.77 3.23 17.37
CA GLN A 256 -14.60 3.46 16.52
C GLN A 256 -13.85 4.73 16.92
N PHE A 257 -14.54 5.82 17.25
CA PHE A 257 -13.90 7.04 17.75
C PHE A 257 -13.13 6.77 19.05
N ARG A 258 -13.74 6.06 20.01
CA ARG A 258 -13.09 5.71 21.28
C ARG A 258 -11.87 4.81 21.06
N ALA A 259 -11.95 3.85 20.13
CA ALA A 259 -10.82 3.00 19.78
C ALA A 259 -9.66 3.82 19.17
N MET A 260 -9.95 4.74 18.24
CA MET A 260 -8.94 5.64 17.67
C MET A 260 -8.30 6.55 18.74
N ALA A 261 -9.10 7.12 19.63
CA ALA A 261 -8.61 7.94 20.74
C ALA A 261 -7.74 7.13 21.71
N ALA A 262 -8.16 5.92 22.08
CA ALA A 262 -7.39 5.02 22.94
C ALA A 262 -6.06 4.61 22.28
N ALA A 263 -6.05 4.35 20.97
CA ALA A 263 -4.84 3.99 20.23
C ALA A 263 -3.84 5.15 20.12
N LEU A 264 -4.31 6.39 20.12
CA LEU A 264 -3.44 7.55 20.27
C LEU A 264 -2.91 7.69 21.70
N GLY A 265 -3.67 7.28 22.71
CA GLY A 265 -3.26 7.26 24.11
C GLY A 265 -2.72 8.62 24.56
N GLU A 266 -1.60 8.62 25.27
CA GLU A 266 -0.92 9.84 25.75
C GLU A 266 -0.01 10.52 24.69
N ARG A 267 -0.03 10.06 23.44
CA ARG A 267 0.81 10.64 22.38
C ARG A 267 0.46 12.11 22.22
N ARG A 268 1.45 13.00 22.38
CA ARG A 268 1.27 14.44 22.11
C ARG A 268 1.18 14.75 20.61
N ARG A 269 1.85 13.95 19.77
CA ARG A 269 1.98 14.19 18.33
C ARG A 269 1.78 12.91 17.54
N VAL A 270 1.21 13.05 16.34
CA VAL A 270 1.01 11.98 15.35
C VAL A 270 1.87 12.27 14.14
N ALA A 271 2.72 11.33 13.76
CA ALA A 271 3.63 11.49 12.62
C ALA A 271 2.87 11.52 11.29
N LEU A 272 3.39 12.31 10.35
CA LEU A 272 2.99 12.32 8.94
C LEU A 272 4.04 11.54 8.15
N ILE A 273 3.63 10.41 7.60
CA ILE A 273 4.49 9.51 6.83
C ILE A 273 4.32 9.84 5.35
N PRO A 274 5.37 10.33 4.65
CA PRO A 274 5.30 10.53 3.20
C PRO A 274 4.82 9.24 2.51
N LEU A 275 3.84 9.35 1.63
CA LEU A 275 3.21 8.15 1.05
C LEU A 275 4.19 7.36 0.17
N GLU A 276 5.11 8.03 -0.50
CA GLU A 276 6.21 7.39 -1.24
C GLU A 276 7.09 6.55 -0.31
N ARG A 277 7.39 7.04 0.91
CA ARG A 277 8.13 6.25 1.91
C ARG A 277 7.28 5.10 2.44
N TYR A 278 5.98 5.32 2.61
CA TYR A 278 5.06 4.28 3.10
C TYR A 278 5.04 3.07 2.16
N VAL A 279 5.05 3.30 0.84
CA VAL A 279 5.06 2.22 -0.18
C VAL A 279 6.47 1.85 -0.70
N GLY A 280 7.53 2.33 -0.05
CA GLY A 280 8.91 1.96 -0.35
C GLY A 280 9.51 2.59 -1.62
N ARG A 281 8.92 3.66 -2.15
CA ARG A 281 9.30 4.35 -3.41
C ARG A 281 9.88 5.76 -3.16
N ASP A 282 10.62 5.95 -2.07
CA ASP A 282 11.17 7.27 -1.70
C ASP A 282 12.17 7.78 -2.76
N PRO A 283 11.87 8.88 -3.47
CA PRO A 283 12.76 9.42 -4.49
C PRO A 283 14.08 9.96 -3.91
N GLN A 284 14.14 10.27 -2.61
CA GLN A 284 15.36 10.75 -1.96
C GLN A 284 16.33 9.61 -1.61
N GLN A 285 15.87 8.36 -1.65
CA GLN A 285 16.65 7.17 -1.28
C GLN A 285 16.53 6.08 -2.34
N PRO A 286 16.95 6.33 -3.60
CA PRO A 286 16.70 5.41 -4.69
C PRO A 286 17.57 4.15 -4.58
N PHE A 287 16.94 3.02 -4.90
CA PHE A 287 17.59 1.74 -5.17
C PHE A 287 16.74 0.99 -6.22
N HIS A 288 17.35 0.06 -6.94
CA HIS A 288 16.67 -0.72 -7.97
C HIS A 288 16.59 -2.19 -7.57
N ILE A 289 15.42 -2.77 -7.81
CA ILE A 289 15.14 -4.20 -7.65
C ILE A 289 15.18 -4.82 -9.04
N ARG A 290 15.92 -5.93 -9.18
CA ARG A 290 15.85 -6.80 -10.36
C ARG A 290 15.56 -8.22 -9.93
N GLU A 291 14.49 -8.80 -10.48
CA GLU A 291 14.13 -10.18 -10.22
C GLU A 291 15.11 -11.14 -10.92
N ILE A 292 15.56 -12.16 -10.18
CA ILE A 292 16.35 -13.27 -10.69
C ILE A 292 15.40 -14.44 -10.90
N ALA A 293 15.02 -14.69 -12.14
CA ALA A 293 14.04 -15.72 -12.50
C ALA A 293 14.67 -17.11 -12.75
N GLY A 294 15.99 -17.21 -12.81
CA GLY A 294 16.65 -18.46 -13.20
C GLY A 294 18.18 -18.43 -13.04
N PRO A 295 18.86 -19.50 -13.48
CA PRO A 295 20.32 -19.57 -13.42
C PRO A 295 20.97 -18.51 -14.31
N GLY A 296 22.12 -18.00 -13.90
CA GLY A 296 22.86 -17.01 -14.67
C GLY A 296 23.92 -16.27 -13.84
N ALA A 297 24.52 -15.24 -14.44
CA ALA A 297 25.53 -14.41 -13.77
C ALA A 297 24.98 -13.74 -12.50
N ALA A 298 23.77 -13.19 -12.57
CA ALA A 298 23.12 -12.54 -11.43
C ALA A 298 22.91 -13.49 -10.24
N LEU A 299 22.51 -14.74 -10.49
CA LEU A 299 22.40 -15.75 -9.43
C LEU A 299 23.76 -16.05 -8.81
N ARG A 300 24.81 -16.26 -9.62
CA ARG A 300 26.17 -16.52 -9.11
C ARG A 300 26.69 -15.38 -8.25
N GLU A 301 26.55 -14.14 -8.70
CA GLU A 301 26.96 -12.95 -7.95
C GLU A 301 26.17 -12.80 -6.64
N THR A 302 24.86 -13.06 -6.66
CA THR A 302 23.99 -13.05 -5.48
C THR A 302 24.40 -14.10 -4.45
N LEU A 303 24.73 -15.33 -4.88
CA LEU A 303 25.20 -16.39 -3.98
C LEU A 303 26.58 -16.07 -3.38
N ALA A 304 27.48 -15.48 -4.18
CA ALA A 304 28.77 -15.01 -3.68
C ALA A 304 28.62 -13.90 -2.64
N LEU A 305 27.67 -12.97 -2.84
CA LEU A 305 27.33 -11.95 -1.85
C LEU A 305 26.79 -12.58 -0.56
N LEU A 306 25.83 -13.51 -0.68
CA LEU A 306 25.20 -14.16 0.45
C LEU A 306 26.20 -14.93 1.32
N GLY A 307 27.12 -15.68 0.70
CA GLY A 307 28.17 -16.43 1.41
C GLY A 307 29.15 -15.54 2.19
N ARG A 308 29.40 -14.31 1.72
CA ARG A 308 30.20 -13.31 2.48
C ARG A 308 29.40 -12.64 3.59
N ALA A 309 28.12 -12.35 3.33
CA ALA A 309 27.26 -11.62 4.26
C ALA A 309 26.78 -12.46 5.44
N ILE A 310 26.65 -13.78 5.27
CA ILE A 310 26.19 -14.72 6.30
C ILE A 310 27.20 -15.87 6.42
N PRO A 311 28.27 -15.72 7.23
CA PRO A 311 29.34 -16.71 7.35
C PRO A 311 28.98 -17.87 8.29
N HIS A 312 27.71 -18.29 8.32
CA HIS A 312 27.22 -19.38 9.18
C HIS A 312 26.80 -20.58 8.34
N ALA A 313 27.58 -21.66 8.42
CA ALA A 313 27.22 -22.94 7.83
C ALA A 313 25.88 -23.42 8.41
N GLY A 314 24.96 -23.89 7.56
CA GLY A 314 23.62 -24.29 7.99
C GLY A 314 22.55 -23.20 7.86
N ARG A 315 22.93 -21.93 7.65
CA ARG A 315 21.98 -20.82 7.41
C ARG A 315 21.86 -20.39 5.94
N VAL A 316 22.82 -20.75 5.10
CA VAL A 316 22.85 -20.38 3.68
C VAL A 316 22.54 -21.57 2.79
N ALA A 317 21.47 -21.46 2.00
CA ALA A 317 21.08 -22.51 1.04
C ALA A 317 22.10 -22.66 -0.08
N SER A 318 22.30 -23.90 -0.53
CA SER A 318 23.22 -24.23 -1.61
C SER A 318 22.75 -23.68 -2.97
N ALA A 319 23.67 -23.52 -3.91
CA ALA A 319 23.34 -23.16 -5.29
C ALA A 319 22.34 -24.13 -5.94
N ARG A 320 22.36 -25.42 -5.55
CA ARG A 320 21.38 -26.41 -5.99
C ARG A 320 19.98 -26.10 -5.44
N GLN A 321 19.86 -25.80 -4.15
CA GLN A 321 18.59 -25.45 -3.51
C GLN A 321 17.99 -24.17 -4.10
N PHE A 322 18.80 -23.13 -4.35
CA PHE A 322 18.31 -21.93 -5.03
C PHE A 322 17.81 -22.22 -6.46
N ARG A 323 18.54 -23.03 -7.24
CA ARG A 323 18.09 -23.44 -8.57
C ARG A 323 16.79 -24.22 -8.53
N GLN A 324 16.66 -25.14 -7.58
CA GLN A 324 15.42 -25.89 -7.35
C GLN A 324 14.27 -24.95 -7.00
N ALA A 325 14.47 -24.03 -6.05
CA ALA A 325 13.45 -23.07 -5.65
C ALA A 325 12.98 -22.17 -6.81
N LEU A 326 13.90 -21.70 -7.66
CA LEU A 326 13.59 -20.92 -8.87
C LEU A 326 12.89 -21.73 -9.96
N ALA A 327 13.18 -23.04 -10.06
CA ALA A 327 12.55 -23.93 -11.03
C ALA A 327 11.12 -24.36 -10.62
N LEU A 328 10.75 -24.21 -9.35
CA LEU A 328 9.41 -24.54 -8.88
C LEU A 328 8.38 -23.60 -9.51
N ARG A 329 7.39 -24.17 -10.21
CA ARG A 329 6.28 -23.40 -10.76
C ARG A 329 5.47 -22.76 -9.63
N PRO A 330 5.04 -21.49 -9.79
CA PRO A 330 4.10 -20.87 -8.87
C PRO A 330 2.82 -21.69 -8.72
N SER A 331 2.28 -21.72 -7.50
CA SER A 331 1.03 -22.41 -7.17
C SER A 331 0.19 -21.54 -6.25
N ARG A 332 -1.07 -21.92 -6.01
CA ARG A 332 -1.94 -21.25 -5.03
C ARG A 332 -1.38 -21.29 -3.60
N ASP A 333 -0.57 -22.30 -3.29
CA ASP A 333 -0.01 -22.48 -1.95
C ASP A 333 1.34 -21.77 -1.74
N ARG A 334 2.07 -21.49 -2.82
CA ARG A 334 3.44 -20.97 -2.74
C ARG A 334 3.86 -20.26 -4.02
N ARG A 335 4.53 -19.12 -3.84
CA ARG A 335 5.39 -18.48 -4.83
C ARG A 335 6.71 -18.03 -4.20
N TYR A 336 7.82 -18.32 -4.87
CA TYR A 336 9.16 -17.91 -4.44
C TYR A 336 9.66 -16.76 -5.30
N ARG A 337 10.36 -15.80 -4.68
CA ARG A 337 10.98 -14.65 -5.34
C ARG A 337 12.42 -14.50 -4.87
N LEU A 338 13.31 -14.16 -5.81
CA LEU A 338 14.68 -13.75 -5.53
C LEU A 338 14.96 -12.43 -6.24
N TRP A 339 15.35 -11.43 -5.48
CA TRP A 339 15.65 -10.09 -5.94
C TRP A 339 17.12 -9.77 -5.70
N SER A 340 17.76 -9.18 -6.71
CA SER A 340 19.01 -8.45 -6.54
C SER A 340 18.71 -6.96 -6.34
N LEU A 341 19.50 -6.32 -5.49
CA LEU A 341 19.38 -4.91 -5.16
C LEU A 341 20.61 -4.16 -5.67
N HIS A 342 20.36 -3.03 -6.31
CA HIS A 342 21.39 -2.19 -6.92
C HIS A 342 21.25 -0.78 -6.38
N ALA A 343 22.37 -0.14 -6.03
CA ALA A 343 22.37 1.29 -5.80
C ALA A 343 22.06 2.03 -7.11
N ALA A 344 21.49 3.23 -7.03
CA ALA A 344 21.20 4.04 -8.21
C ALA A 344 22.47 4.26 -9.05
N GLY A 345 22.41 3.92 -10.34
CA GLY A 345 23.54 4.04 -11.26
C GLY A 345 24.67 3.02 -11.06
N ALA A 346 24.59 2.11 -10.08
CA ALA A 346 25.62 1.11 -9.85
C ALA A 346 25.36 -0.17 -10.68
N PRO A 347 26.38 -0.71 -11.36
CA PRO A 347 26.22 -1.92 -12.16
C PRO A 347 26.28 -3.23 -11.35
N ARG A 348 26.83 -3.18 -10.13
CA ARG A 348 27.04 -4.35 -9.26
C ARG A 348 25.91 -4.56 -8.27
N ILE A 349 25.65 -5.82 -7.94
CA ILE A 349 24.70 -6.20 -6.91
C ILE A 349 25.26 -5.76 -5.55
N ALA A 350 24.50 -4.93 -4.83
CA ALA A 350 24.84 -4.41 -3.51
C ALA A 350 23.88 -4.90 -2.42
N GLY A 351 23.01 -5.86 -2.74
CA GLY A 351 22.10 -6.47 -1.79
C GLY A 351 21.20 -7.51 -2.45
N LEU A 352 20.42 -8.20 -1.64
CA LEU A 352 19.43 -9.16 -2.12
C LEU A 352 18.24 -9.25 -1.18
N ALA A 353 17.12 -9.70 -1.71
CA ALA A 353 15.98 -10.15 -0.94
C ALA A 353 15.45 -11.47 -1.52
N SER A 354 15.20 -12.45 -0.66
CA SER A 354 14.62 -13.74 -1.01
C SER A 354 13.43 -13.98 -0.10
N PHE A 355 12.29 -14.34 -0.66
CA PHE A 355 11.08 -14.52 0.12
C PHE A 355 10.06 -15.41 -0.59
N PHE A 356 9.13 -15.90 0.21
CA PHE A 356 8.01 -16.73 -0.21
C PHE A 356 6.70 -16.03 0.13
N ALA A 357 5.78 -16.03 -0.82
CA ALA A 357 4.37 -15.82 -0.54
C ALA A 357 3.73 -17.20 -0.39
N LEU A 358 3.36 -17.58 0.83
CA LEU A 358 2.64 -18.81 1.12
C LEU A 358 1.14 -18.48 1.25
N ARG A 359 0.29 -19.51 1.19
CA ARG A 359 -1.15 -19.34 1.42
C ARG A 359 -1.45 -18.65 2.77
N PRO A 360 -1.00 -19.14 3.94
CA PRO A 360 -1.37 -18.50 5.21
C PRO A 360 -0.56 -17.23 5.54
N CYS A 361 0.64 -17.06 4.98
CA CYS A 361 1.52 -15.94 5.33
C CYS A 361 2.62 -15.70 4.28
N GLY A 362 3.29 -14.55 4.36
CA GLY A 362 4.62 -14.39 3.76
C GLY A 362 5.72 -15.00 4.62
N PHE A 363 6.88 -15.24 4.03
CA PHE A 363 8.09 -15.65 4.73
C PHE A 363 9.34 -15.07 4.06
N GLY A 364 10.18 -14.35 4.81
CA GLY A 364 11.46 -13.85 4.35
C GLY A 364 12.56 -14.88 4.55
N GLY A 365 13.21 -15.29 3.46
CA GLY A 365 14.36 -16.20 3.51
C GLY A 365 15.66 -15.44 3.77
N TYR A 366 15.98 -14.45 2.94
CA TYR A 366 17.22 -13.68 3.08
C TYR A 366 16.98 -12.21 2.79
N VAL A 367 17.57 -11.33 3.59
CA VAL A 367 17.62 -9.88 3.33
C VAL A 367 19.03 -9.40 3.61
N VAL A 368 19.71 -8.88 2.60
CA VAL A 368 21.08 -8.37 2.71
C VAL A 368 21.14 -6.98 2.07
N LEU A 369 21.63 -6.00 2.82
CA LEU A 369 22.01 -4.68 2.34
C LEU A 369 23.50 -4.50 2.59
N ASP A 370 24.30 -4.55 1.52
CA ASP A 370 25.76 -4.50 1.58
C ASP A 370 26.30 -3.30 0.78
N GLY A 371 27.61 -3.05 0.87
CA GLY A 371 28.30 -2.01 0.12
C GLY A 371 27.57 -0.67 0.13
N ALA A 372 27.22 -0.16 -1.04
CA ALA A 372 26.57 1.14 -1.24
C ALA A 372 25.10 1.23 -0.74
N LEU A 373 24.50 0.12 -0.30
CA LEU A 373 23.16 0.11 0.29
C LEU A 373 23.19 0.04 1.83
N ARG A 374 24.29 -0.41 2.42
CA ARG A 374 24.44 -0.57 3.87
C ARG A 374 24.41 0.78 4.58
N GLY A 375 23.77 0.84 5.75
CA GLY A 375 23.74 2.05 6.59
C GLY A 375 22.84 3.19 6.09
N ARG A 376 22.15 3.02 4.96
CA ARG A 376 21.29 4.07 4.36
C ARG A 376 19.83 4.07 4.82
N GLY A 377 19.47 3.28 5.84
CA GLY A 377 18.07 3.21 6.31
C GLY A 377 17.08 2.58 5.32
N LEU A 378 17.55 1.85 4.30
CA LEU A 378 16.72 1.32 3.22
C LEU A 378 15.83 0.13 3.60
N LEU A 379 16.08 -0.52 4.75
CA LEU A 379 15.38 -1.74 5.14
C LEU A 379 13.85 -1.55 5.16
N ARG A 380 13.37 -0.43 5.70
CA ARG A 380 11.93 -0.11 5.73
C ARG A 380 11.34 0.04 4.33
N LEU A 381 12.08 0.66 3.42
CA LEU A 381 11.64 0.84 2.03
C LEU A 381 11.60 -0.52 1.31
N LEU A 382 12.66 -1.32 1.43
CA LEU A 382 12.72 -2.66 0.86
C LEU A 382 11.60 -3.56 1.40
N VAL A 383 11.33 -3.53 2.71
CA VAL A 383 10.25 -4.29 3.31
C VAL A 383 8.89 -3.88 2.74
N ALA A 384 8.61 -2.59 2.57
CA ALA A 384 7.38 -2.16 1.89
C ALA A 384 7.28 -2.71 0.45
N ARG A 385 8.41 -2.81 -0.29
CA ARG A 385 8.43 -3.45 -1.62
C ARG A 385 8.14 -4.95 -1.55
N ILE A 386 8.73 -5.65 -0.57
CA ILE A 386 8.53 -7.09 -0.35
C ILE A 386 7.06 -7.37 -0.02
N GLU A 387 6.47 -6.59 0.89
CA GLU A 387 5.08 -6.73 1.32
C GLU A 387 4.11 -6.48 0.17
N GLU A 388 4.32 -5.45 -0.64
CA GLU A 388 3.56 -5.24 -1.88
C GLU A 388 3.62 -6.48 -2.78
N GLN A 389 4.82 -7.05 -2.99
CA GLN A 389 4.96 -8.22 -3.85
C GLN A 389 4.29 -9.46 -3.25
N MET A 390 4.40 -9.68 -1.94
CA MET A 390 3.71 -10.78 -1.25
C MET A 390 2.20 -10.65 -1.36
N MET A 391 1.66 -9.43 -1.25
CA MET A 391 0.23 -9.18 -1.42
C MET A 391 -0.26 -9.44 -2.84
N ARG A 392 0.58 -9.20 -3.85
CA ARG A 392 0.30 -9.54 -5.26
C ARG A 392 0.43 -11.03 -5.53
N ASP A 393 1.31 -11.73 -4.81
CA ASP A 393 1.62 -13.14 -5.03
C ASP A 393 0.73 -14.10 -4.23
N SER A 394 0.15 -13.66 -3.11
CA SER A 394 -0.78 -14.44 -2.28
C SER A 394 -2.08 -13.67 -2.11
N ALA A 395 -3.21 -14.36 -2.24
CA ALA A 395 -4.53 -13.77 -2.06
C ALA A 395 -4.92 -13.62 -0.57
N SER A 396 -4.30 -14.38 0.32
CA SER A 396 -4.75 -14.54 1.72
C SER A 396 -3.72 -14.12 2.78
N ALA A 397 -2.45 -13.91 2.41
CA ALA A 397 -1.48 -13.42 3.39
C ALA A 397 -1.85 -11.98 3.81
N GLU A 398 -1.79 -11.73 5.12
CA GLU A 398 -1.99 -10.43 5.77
C GLU A 398 -0.78 -9.97 6.60
N GLY A 399 0.22 -10.85 6.71
CA GLY A 399 1.46 -10.62 7.41
C GLY A 399 2.48 -11.67 7.04
N TRP A 400 3.68 -11.54 7.59
CA TRP A 400 4.79 -12.41 7.23
C TRP A 400 5.78 -12.60 8.36
N PHE A 401 6.51 -13.71 8.24
CA PHE A 401 7.52 -14.12 9.20
C PHE A 401 8.92 -13.92 8.61
N VAL A 402 9.89 -13.64 9.48
CA VAL A 402 11.31 -13.79 9.18
C VAL A 402 11.95 -14.62 10.27
N GLU A 403 13.00 -15.34 9.93
CA GLU A 403 13.88 -15.97 10.89
C GLU A 403 15.27 -15.32 10.83
N CYS A 404 15.88 -15.09 11.98
CA CYS A 404 17.19 -14.51 12.04
C CYS A 404 17.96 -14.95 13.29
N GLY A 405 19.28 -14.81 13.25
CA GLY A 405 20.09 -14.86 14.46
C GLY A 405 19.85 -13.62 15.32
N GLU A 406 20.19 -13.71 16.61
CA GLU A 406 20.04 -12.63 17.59
C GLU A 406 20.75 -11.35 17.15
N GLU A 407 21.90 -11.49 16.47
CA GLU A 407 22.71 -10.39 15.93
C GLU A 407 21.99 -9.54 14.87
N SER A 408 20.96 -10.09 14.22
CA SER A 408 20.23 -9.44 13.13
C SER A 408 18.82 -9.00 13.52
N MET A 409 18.40 -9.20 14.77
CA MET A 409 17.02 -8.96 15.22
C MET A 409 16.67 -7.47 15.31
N ALA A 410 17.57 -6.64 15.85
CA ALA A 410 17.26 -5.24 16.18
C ALA A 410 16.74 -4.39 14.99
N PRO A 411 17.32 -4.48 13.77
CA PRO A 411 16.78 -3.77 12.61
C PRO A 411 15.34 -4.15 12.25
N PHE A 412 14.96 -5.42 12.39
CA PHE A 412 13.59 -5.88 12.12
C PHE A 412 12.61 -5.38 13.17
N LEU A 413 12.98 -5.44 14.46
CA LEU A 413 12.15 -4.87 15.54
C LEU A 413 11.89 -3.38 15.32
N HIS A 414 12.91 -2.63 14.91
CA HIS A 414 12.79 -1.19 14.63
C HIS A 414 11.81 -0.86 13.49
N ILE A 415 11.57 -1.78 12.56
CA ILE A 415 10.63 -1.59 11.45
C ILE A 415 9.27 -2.26 11.66
N GLY A 416 8.98 -2.70 12.88
CA GLY A 416 7.65 -3.15 13.31
C GLY A 416 7.44 -4.66 13.28
N PHE A 417 8.51 -5.46 13.22
CA PHE A 417 8.40 -6.86 13.58
C PHE A 417 8.30 -7.03 15.09
N ALA A 418 7.49 -8.00 15.52
CA ALA A 418 7.41 -8.46 16.89
C ALA A 418 8.04 -9.85 16.98
N ARG A 419 8.71 -10.13 18.12
CA ARG A 419 9.22 -11.46 18.42
C ARG A 419 8.07 -12.41 18.74
N ILE A 420 8.18 -13.64 18.26
CA ILE A 420 7.35 -14.76 18.71
C ILE A 420 8.10 -15.49 19.81
N ASP A 421 7.54 -15.51 21.01
CA ASP A 421 8.15 -16.17 22.16
C ASP A 421 7.89 -17.68 22.12
N GLY A 422 8.79 -18.40 21.46
CA GLY A 422 8.76 -19.86 21.40
C GLY A 422 10.08 -20.47 20.95
N ASP A 423 10.27 -21.77 21.24
CA ASP A 423 11.48 -22.52 20.87
C ASP A 423 11.45 -22.93 19.39
N TYR A 424 11.91 -22.01 18.54
CA TYR A 424 11.98 -22.19 17.09
C TYR A 424 13.38 -22.62 16.65
N ARG A 425 13.48 -23.83 16.08
CA ARG A 425 14.73 -24.46 15.63
C ARG A 425 14.53 -25.13 14.27
N PRO A 426 14.60 -24.38 13.16
CA PRO A 426 14.32 -24.89 11.83
C PRO A 426 15.43 -25.84 11.33
N PRO A 427 15.17 -26.65 10.29
CA PRO A 427 16.20 -27.46 9.65
C PRO A 427 17.37 -26.63 9.14
N ALA A 428 18.61 -27.14 9.24
CA ALA A 428 19.75 -26.50 8.61
C ALA A 428 19.65 -26.56 7.06
N VAL A 429 20.02 -25.48 6.38
CA VAL A 429 20.11 -25.40 4.92
C VAL A 429 21.56 -25.50 4.44
N GLY A 430 21.78 -25.80 3.16
CA GLY A 430 23.13 -25.93 2.60
C GLY A 430 23.85 -27.25 2.93
N ALA A 431 23.43 -27.98 3.96
CA ALA A 431 23.89 -29.35 4.20
C ALA A 431 23.33 -30.31 3.13
N SER A 432 24.11 -31.32 2.74
CA SER A 432 23.65 -32.36 1.81
C SER A 432 22.57 -33.20 2.47
N VAL A 433 21.30 -32.83 2.28
CA VAL A 433 20.16 -33.70 2.64
C VAL A 433 20.07 -34.78 1.56
N ALA A 434 20.37 -36.02 1.92
CA ALA A 434 20.08 -37.17 1.06
C ALA A 434 18.56 -37.25 0.83
N PRO A 435 18.09 -37.54 -0.39
CA PRO A 435 16.66 -37.65 -0.65
C PRO A 435 16.09 -38.85 0.10
N GLY A 436 15.24 -38.63 1.10
CA GLY A 436 14.43 -39.68 1.72
C GLY A 436 14.79 -40.17 3.12
N GLY A 437 15.77 -39.58 3.82
CA GLY A 437 16.18 -40.07 5.15
C GLY A 437 15.73 -39.19 6.30
N GLU A 438 14.95 -39.75 7.24
CA GLU A 438 15.03 -39.33 8.63
C GLU A 438 16.50 -39.31 9.06
N SER A 439 16.89 -38.30 9.84
CA SER A 439 18.24 -38.18 10.37
C SER A 439 18.54 -39.32 11.35
N ALA A 440 18.91 -40.49 10.84
CA ALA A 440 19.61 -41.53 11.58
C ALA A 440 21.12 -41.28 11.40
N GLY A 441 21.83 -41.21 12.53
CA GLY A 441 23.23 -40.83 12.57
C GLY A 441 24.20 -41.87 12.02
N GLN A 442 25.47 -41.41 12.02
CA GLN A 442 26.74 -42.10 11.79
C GLN A 442 27.22 -42.17 10.34
N GLY A 443 28.25 -41.36 10.05
CA GLY A 443 29.09 -41.46 8.86
C GLY A 443 29.39 -40.10 8.18
N GLY A 444 30.48 -39.46 8.60
CA GLY A 444 31.28 -38.51 7.81
C GLY A 444 30.58 -37.52 6.87
N GLY A 445 30.11 -36.39 7.42
CA GLY A 445 29.68 -35.21 6.65
C GLY A 445 28.92 -34.28 7.58
N ILE A 446 29.42 -33.05 7.77
CA ILE A 446 28.96 -32.06 8.78
C ILE A 446 27.43 -32.03 8.89
N SER A 447 26.87 -32.78 9.86
CA SER A 447 25.45 -32.68 10.22
C SER A 447 25.30 -31.47 11.13
N ALA A 448 25.06 -30.30 10.56
CA ALA A 448 24.78 -29.11 11.34
C ALA A 448 23.51 -29.38 12.18
N ARG A 449 23.66 -29.46 13.51
CA ARG A 449 22.51 -29.56 14.42
C ARG A 449 21.62 -28.32 14.25
N PRO A 450 20.29 -28.46 14.26
CA PRO A 450 19.37 -27.31 14.24
C PRO A 450 19.69 -26.34 15.37
N GLU A 451 20.10 -25.13 15.03
CA GLU A 451 20.36 -24.07 15.99
C GLU A 451 19.06 -23.29 16.31
N PRO A 452 18.97 -22.65 17.49
CA PRO A 452 17.85 -21.77 17.80
C PRO A 452 17.96 -20.49 16.96
N LEU A 453 16.85 -20.13 16.31
CA LEU A 453 16.71 -18.85 15.60
C LEU A 453 15.54 -18.06 16.18
N GLN A 454 15.60 -16.74 16.06
CA GLN A 454 14.50 -15.86 16.42
C GLN A 454 13.45 -15.90 15.30
N LEU A 455 12.21 -16.23 15.65
CA LEU A 455 11.08 -16.11 14.75
C LEU A 455 10.40 -14.77 15.01
N LEU A 456 10.34 -13.92 13.99
CA LEU A 456 9.70 -12.61 14.07
C LEU A 456 8.51 -12.55 13.14
N TYR A 457 7.46 -11.83 13.54
CA TYR A 457 6.25 -11.64 12.75
C TYR A 457 5.94 -10.16 12.55
N LYS A 458 5.38 -9.83 11.40
CA LYS A 458 4.89 -8.49 11.09
C LYS A 458 3.63 -8.54 10.21
N PRO A 459 2.53 -7.87 10.61
CA PRO A 459 1.44 -7.55 9.69
C PRO A 459 1.93 -6.64 8.54
N PHE A 460 1.35 -6.78 7.35
CA PHE A 460 1.69 -5.90 6.23
C PHE A 460 1.41 -4.43 6.54
N GLY A 461 2.23 -3.54 5.95
CA GLY A 461 2.10 -2.09 6.11
C GLY A 461 2.72 -1.58 7.41
N ARG A 462 2.10 -0.58 8.05
CA ARG A 462 2.62 -0.04 9.31
C ARG A 462 1.56 -0.20 10.41
N PRO A 463 1.57 -1.32 11.15
CA PRO A 463 0.63 -1.53 12.24
C PRO A 463 0.90 -0.53 13.37
N CYS A 464 -0.17 -0.04 13.99
CA CYS A 464 -0.08 0.81 15.16
C CYS A 464 0.03 -0.08 16.41
N GLY A 465 1.24 -0.57 16.69
CA GLY A 465 1.53 -1.48 17.80
C GLY A 465 2.13 -2.81 17.33
N GLY A 466 2.81 -3.51 18.22
CA GLY A 466 3.29 -4.88 17.97
C GLY A 466 2.14 -5.86 18.14
N GLN A 467 1.59 -6.38 17.05
CA GLN A 467 0.60 -7.45 17.10
C GLN A 467 1.30 -8.79 16.92
N VAL A 468 1.37 -9.55 18.00
CA VAL A 468 1.72 -10.98 17.95
C VAL A 468 0.43 -11.75 17.62
N PRO A 469 0.43 -12.61 16.59
CA PRO A 469 -0.76 -13.35 16.21
C PRO A 469 -1.00 -14.50 17.18
N ALA A 470 -2.23 -15.01 17.21
CA ALA A 470 -2.59 -16.13 18.07
C ALA A 470 -1.69 -17.36 17.82
N PRO A 471 -1.34 -18.15 18.86
CA PRO A 471 -0.47 -19.33 18.73
C PRO A 471 -0.91 -20.30 17.63
N ALA A 472 -2.22 -20.53 17.47
CA ALA A 472 -2.76 -21.40 16.42
C ALA A 472 -2.35 -20.94 15.00
N PHE A 473 -2.39 -19.62 14.74
CA PHE A 473 -1.96 -19.06 13.46
C PHE A 473 -0.45 -19.18 13.28
N VAL A 474 0.35 -18.90 14.32
CA VAL A 474 1.81 -19.12 14.30
C VAL A 474 2.14 -20.56 13.91
N LEU A 475 1.48 -21.54 14.52
CA LEU A 475 1.70 -22.96 14.25
C LEU A 475 1.25 -23.40 12.86
N GLU A 476 0.18 -22.82 12.31
CA GLU A 476 -0.21 -23.04 10.91
C GLU A 476 0.87 -22.52 9.95
N CYS A 477 1.32 -21.28 10.15
CA CYS A 477 2.36 -20.65 9.35
C CYS A 477 3.69 -21.39 9.43
N ALA A 478 4.12 -21.79 10.63
CA ALA A 478 5.32 -22.60 10.84
C ALA A 478 5.24 -23.94 10.09
N ALA A 479 4.07 -24.59 10.08
CA ALA A 479 3.89 -25.82 9.32
C ALA A 479 3.99 -25.59 7.80
N ALA A 480 3.45 -24.47 7.29
CA ALA A 480 3.59 -24.09 5.90
C ALA A 480 5.05 -23.79 5.53
N ILE A 481 5.79 -23.05 6.37
CA ILE A 481 7.22 -22.75 6.19
C ILE A 481 8.03 -24.04 6.12
N LEU A 482 7.87 -24.95 7.08
CA LEU A 482 8.57 -26.24 7.08
C LEU A 482 8.30 -27.06 5.81
N ARG A 483 7.06 -27.09 5.33
CA ARG A 483 6.71 -27.81 4.11
C ARG A 483 7.30 -27.19 2.85
N HIS A 484 7.18 -25.87 2.73
CA HIS A 484 7.34 -25.17 1.46
C HIS A 484 8.70 -24.51 1.27
N VAL A 485 9.37 -24.18 2.38
CA VAL A 485 10.71 -23.59 2.40
C VAL A 485 11.74 -24.70 2.64
N TYR A 486 11.46 -25.57 3.61
CA TYR A 486 12.39 -26.62 4.06
C TYR A 486 12.14 -28.01 3.46
N GLY A 487 11.04 -28.21 2.72
CA GLY A 487 10.74 -29.49 2.07
C GLY A 487 10.30 -30.61 3.02
N VAL A 488 9.82 -30.27 4.23
CA VAL A 488 9.39 -31.26 5.22
C VAL A 488 8.00 -31.82 4.86
N ALA A 489 7.91 -33.13 4.60
CA ALA A 489 6.67 -33.78 4.17
C ALA A 489 5.55 -33.72 5.24
N ALA A 490 5.89 -34.03 6.50
CA ALA A 490 4.99 -34.06 7.65
C ALA A 490 5.33 -32.95 8.66
N PRO A 491 5.05 -31.66 8.36
CA PRO A 491 5.57 -30.53 9.13
C PRO A 491 5.12 -30.53 10.59
N ARG A 492 3.87 -30.92 10.88
CA ARG A 492 3.33 -31.00 12.25
C ARG A 492 3.97 -32.10 13.11
N ARG A 493 4.56 -33.11 12.47
CA ARG A 493 5.32 -34.16 13.17
C ARG A 493 6.79 -33.80 13.31
N HIS A 494 7.26 -32.72 12.70
CA HIS A 494 8.66 -32.34 12.76
C HIS A 494 9.01 -31.75 14.13
N ALA A 495 10.23 -32.02 14.61
CA ALA A 495 10.66 -31.61 15.94
C ALA A 495 10.62 -30.09 16.17
N CYS A 496 10.90 -29.28 15.13
CA CYS A 496 10.75 -27.82 15.19
C CYS A 496 9.31 -27.40 15.53
N HIS A 497 8.31 -27.97 14.84
CA HIS A 497 6.91 -27.62 15.04
C HIS A 497 6.42 -28.03 16.43
N ARG A 498 6.77 -29.25 16.87
CA ARG A 498 6.38 -29.74 18.21
C ARG A 498 6.98 -28.92 19.35
N ARG A 499 8.26 -28.52 19.24
CA ARG A 499 8.91 -27.66 20.24
C ARG A 499 8.25 -26.29 20.31
N LEU A 500 8.02 -25.68 19.14
CA LEU A 500 7.33 -24.40 19.06
C LEU A 500 5.93 -24.48 19.70
N ALA A 501 5.16 -25.52 19.39
CA ALA A 501 3.83 -25.75 19.97
C ALA A 501 3.89 -25.86 21.50
N ALA A 502 4.73 -26.75 22.02
CA ALA A 502 4.87 -26.94 23.47
C ALA A 502 5.31 -25.65 24.19
N SER A 503 6.21 -24.87 23.58
CA SER A 503 6.68 -23.62 24.18
C SER A 503 5.64 -22.49 24.15
N LEU A 504 4.80 -22.44 23.11
CA LEU A 504 3.74 -21.44 23.02
C LEU A 504 2.59 -21.76 23.97
N GLU A 505 2.28 -23.05 24.16
CA GLU A 505 1.29 -23.51 25.16
C GLU A 505 1.74 -23.19 26.58
N ALA A 506 3.02 -23.36 26.90
CA ALA A 506 3.56 -23.05 28.22
C ALA A 506 3.63 -21.55 28.55
N ALA A 507 3.53 -20.68 27.53
CA ALA A 507 3.56 -19.22 27.67
C ALA A 507 2.16 -18.59 27.78
N CYS A 508 1.10 -19.35 27.52
CA CYS A 508 -0.30 -18.94 27.67
C CYS A 508 -0.83 -19.35 29.05
#